data_AF-A0A5N6LUI4-F1
#
_entry.id   AF-A0A5N6LUI4-F1
#
_cell.length_a   1.000
_cell.length_b   1.000
_cell.length_c   1.000
_cell.angle_alpha   90.00
_cell.angle_beta   90.00
_cell.angle_gamma   90.00
#
_symmetry.space_group_name_H-M   'P 1'
#
loop_
_entity.id
_entity.type
_entity.pdbx_description
1 polymer ?
#
loop_
_entity_poly.entity_id
_entity_poly.type
_entity_poly.pdbx_seq_one_letter_code
_entity_poly.pdbx_strand_id
1 'polypeptide(L)'
;MAKMVFMLLFLNLVVYTSIAEETFDVRQHLSTVTRYAVSKDIKENVFDSSKIPDQCSPIHLNLVARHGTRAPTKKRMKDLEILSTQLKSLLQNVKENHSSLEKLPSWLWGWSSPWKGKIKGGELIVHGEDEMYHLGIRIRERFQELFSDEYHPDVYQIRATQIPRASASAVAFGMGMFSGRGKLGAGNLRAFAILSESRASDTMLRFHDCCQNYKVYRKHQEPAVYKLKEPVLDEITHSLAARYGLNFTIKDTSTLWFLCKQEASLLDITDQACGLFSNDEVKLLEWTDDLEMFILKGYGKSLNYRMGVPLLEDVILSMENAIKAKEEGYAPGSYEKARLRFAHAETLVPFSCLIGLFLEGSEFDQIQREEPLKFPPKPPHKRTWRGSTVAPFAGNNALVLYSCSENGTSKYFVQVLHNEKPIPVASCLLGKSLANNNLYTSFLTLNELSHGLIQPPNHFIAISKCNALGWSKSGPDWQLNQPDHVYMVWSSVEQVRRSNPVLIGFSVPLFAVHTSSPVFPVSRL
;
A
#
# COMPACT_ATOMS: atom_id res chain seq x y z
N MET A 1 -72.11 -35.74 -27.79
CA MET A 1 -71.78 -36.76 -26.77
C MET A 1 -70.28 -37.00 -26.84
N ALA A 2 -69.50 -36.31 -26.01
CA ALA A 2 -68.99 -36.78 -24.71
C ALA A 2 -67.69 -37.58 -24.92
N LYS A 3 -66.51 -36.94 -24.75
CA LYS A 3 -65.71 -36.79 -23.51
C LYS A 3 -64.41 -37.60 -23.69
N MET A 4 -63.28 -36.94 -23.95
CA MET A 4 -61.97 -37.49 -23.56
C MET A 4 -60.95 -36.35 -23.36
N VAL A 5 -60.83 -35.97 -22.09
CA VAL A 5 -59.62 -35.57 -21.35
C VAL A 5 -58.49 -34.90 -22.14
N PHE A 6 -58.43 -33.57 -22.09
CA PHE A 6 -57.18 -32.82 -22.23
C PHE A 6 -56.70 -32.44 -20.84
N MET A 7 -55.71 -33.17 -20.32
CA MET A 7 -55.05 -32.85 -19.06
C MET A 7 -53.97 -31.79 -19.35
N LEU A 8 -54.22 -30.56 -18.91
CA LEU A 8 -53.24 -29.47 -18.87
C LEU A 8 -52.12 -29.83 -17.89
N LEU A 9 -51.00 -30.32 -18.41
CA LEU A 9 -49.72 -30.39 -17.71
C LEU A 9 -49.10 -28.99 -17.69
N PHE A 10 -49.38 -28.23 -16.64
CA PHE A 10 -48.54 -27.10 -16.26
C PHE A 10 -47.17 -27.64 -15.83
N LEU A 11 -46.21 -27.68 -16.75
CA LEU A 11 -44.79 -27.81 -16.41
C LEU A 11 -44.39 -26.51 -15.69
N ASN A 12 -44.35 -26.54 -14.37
CA ASN A 12 -43.58 -25.58 -13.60
C ASN A 12 -42.10 -25.82 -13.94
N LEU A 13 -41.59 -25.11 -14.94
CA LEU A 13 -40.15 -24.91 -15.12
C LEU A 13 -39.67 -24.03 -13.96
N VAL A 14 -39.45 -24.66 -12.80
CA VAL A 14 -38.58 -24.09 -11.78
C VAL A 14 -37.18 -24.14 -12.39
N VAL A 15 -36.78 -23.02 -13.00
CA VAL A 15 -35.39 -22.74 -13.32
C VAL A 15 -34.67 -22.70 -11.98
N TYR A 16 -34.14 -23.84 -11.54
CA TYR A 16 -33.10 -23.87 -10.53
C TYR A 16 -31.88 -23.21 -11.18
N THR A 17 -31.76 -21.90 -11.01
CA THR A 17 -30.45 -21.26 -11.07
C THR A 17 -29.65 -21.85 -9.92
N SER A 18 -28.88 -22.90 -10.21
CA SER A 18 -27.75 -23.27 -9.36
C SER A 18 -26.82 -22.06 -9.35
N ILE A 19 -26.96 -21.21 -8.34
CA ILE A 19 -25.86 -20.34 -7.93
C ILE A 19 -24.74 -21.32 -7.62
N ALA A 20 -23.78 -21.45 -8.53
CA ALA A 20 -22.56 -22.17 -8.24
C ALA A 20 -22.00 -21.53 -6.98
N GLU A 21 -22.05 -22.26 -5.87
CA GLU A 21 -21.39 -21.88 -4.65
C GLU A 21 -19.91 -21.72 -5.03
N GLU A 22 -19.44 -20.47 -5.09
CA GLU A 22 -18.09 -20.17 -5.53
C GLU A 22 -17.15 -20.93 -4.60
N THR A 23 -16.43 -21.92 -5.14
CA THR A 23 -15.56 -22.80 -4.35
C THR A 23 -14.55 -21.93 -3.61
N PHE A 24 -14.46 -22.08 -2.28
CA PHE A 24 -13.57 -21.27 -1.44
C PHE A 24 -12.12 -21.34 -1.95
N ASP A 25 -11.56 -20.20 -2.34
CA ASP A 25 -10.17 -20.08 -2.75
C ASP A 25 -9.37 -19.34 -1.68
N VAL A 26 -8.52 -20.06 -0.96
CA VAL A 26 -7.65 -19.50 0.09
C VAL A 26 -6.77 -18.36 -0.42
N ARG A 27 -6.43 -18.32 -1.72
CA ARG A 27 -5.62 -17.26 -2.32
C ARG A 27 -6.28 -15.88 -2.27
N GLN A 28 -7.62 -15.83 -2.13
CA GLN A 28 -8.38 -14.58 -1.96
C GLN A 28 -8.38 -14.09 -0.49
N HIS A 29 -7.90 -14.90 0.45
CA HIS A 29 -8.00 -14.67 1.88
C HIS A 29 -6.64 -14.51 2.60
N LEU A 30 -5.64 -13.96 1.90
CA LEU A 30 -4.25 -13.89 2.41
C LEU A 30 -3.86 -12.49 2.92
N SER A 31 -4.83 -11.60 3.15
CA SER A 31 -4.57 -10.20 3.52
C SER A 31 -3.55 -9.57 2.54
N THR A 32 -2.59 -8.79 3.04
CA THR A 32 -1.54 -8.13 2.23
C THR A 32 -0.57 -9.06 1.50
N VAL A 33 -0.69 -10.39 1.67
CA VAL A 33 0.13 -11.38 0.95
C VAL A 33 -0.58 -11.88 -0.31
N THR A 34 -1.84 -11.46 -0.54
CA THR A 34 -2.59 -11.76 -1.76
C THR A 34 -1.84 -11.24 -3.00
N ARG A 35 -1.69 -12.09 -4.02
CA ARG A 35 -1.14 -11.70 -5.34
C ARG A 35 -2.05 -10.70 -6.03
N TYR A 36 -1.47 -9.85 -6.86
CA TYR A 36 -2.20 -8.74 -7.47
C TYR A 36 -3.34 -9.20 -8.37
N ALA A 37 -3.10 -10.22 -9.22
CA ALA A 37 -4.11 -10.74 -10.13
C ALA A 37 -5.35 -11.26 -9.38
N VAL A 38 -5.15 -11.99 -8.29
CA VAL A 38 -6.23 -12.51 -7.45
C VAL A 38 -7.03 -11.36 -6.84
N SER A 39 -6.37 -10.33 -6.31
CA SER A 39 -7.04 -9.14 -5.77
C SER A 39 -7.85 -8.38 -6.84
N LYS A 40 -7.29 -8.24 -8.06
CA LYS A 40 -7.97 -7.58 -9.18
C LYS A 40 -9.24 -8.31 -9.60
N ASP A 41 -9.28 -9.63 -9.46
CA ASP A 41 -10.43 -10.44 -9.83
C ASP A 41 -11.54 -10.47 -8.75
N ILE A 42 -11.27 -9.98 -7.54
CA ILE A 42 -12.30 -9.80 -6.51
C ILE A 42 -13.34 -8.80 -7.06
N LYS A 43 -14.56 -9.30 -7.28
CA LYS A 43 -15.70 -8.55 -7.86
C LYS A 43 -16.42 -7.64 -6.86
N GLU A 44 -15.97 -7.59 -5.60
CA GLU A 44 -16.54 -6.68 -4.60
C GLU A 44 -16.30 -5.23 -5.03
N ASN A 45 -17.39 -4.44 -5.11
CA ASN A 45 -17.39 -3.01 -5.42
C ASN A 45 -16.84 -2.65 -6.82
N VAL A 46 -17.32 -3.31 -7.87
CA VAL A 46 -17.25 -2.72 -9.22
C VAL A 46 -18.18 -1.51 -9.21
N PHE A 47 -17.65 -0.35 -8.84
CA PHE A 47 -18.28 0.91 -9.18
C PHE A 47 -18.31 0.98 -10.70
N ASP A 48 -19.53 0.99 -11.27
CA ASP A 48 -19.70 1.18 -12.71
C ASP A 48 -19.03 2.51 -13.05
N SER A 49 -17.99 2.45 -13.89
CA SER A 49 -17.20 3.61 -14.22
C SER A 49 -18.16 4.66 -14.78
N SER A 50 -18.32 5.79 -14.09
CA SER A 50 -18.82 6.97 -14.77
C SER A 50 -17.86 7.18 -15.94
N LYS A 51 -18.39 7.00 -17.16
CA LYS A 51 -17.61 7.17 -18.39
C LYS A 51 -16.91 8.51 -18.28
N ILE A 52 -15.59 8.51 -18.48
CA ILE A 52 -14.83 9.76 -18.62
C ILE A 52 -15.59 10.57 -19.68
N PRO A 53 -16.06 11.80 -19.38
CA PRO A 53 -16.81 12.56 -20.36
C PRO A 53 -16.01 12.73 -21.64
N ASP A 54 -16.65 12.63 -22.81
CA ASP A 54 -15.99 12.62 -24.12
C ASP A 54 -15.10 13.85 -24.39
N GLN A 55 -15.23 14.91 -23.59
CA GLN A 55 -14.47 16.16 -23.69
C GLN A 55 -13.28 16.27 -22.70
N CYS A 56 -12.91 15.18 -22.03
CA CYS A 56 -11.86 15.14 -21.01
C CYS A 56 -10.60 14.39 -21.48
N SER A 57 -9.45 15.04 -21.44
CA SER A 57 -8.13 14.44 -21.71
C SER A 57 -7.30 14.33 -20.43
N PRO A 58 -6.61 13.20 -20.16
CA PRO A 58 -5.68 13.11 -19.03
C PRO A 58 -4.43 13.98 -19.29
N ILE A 59 -4.05 14.80 -18.32
CA ILE A 59 -2.92 15.74 -18.42
C ILE A 59 -1.81 15.48 -17.42
N HIS A 60 -2.09 14.74 -16.33
CA HIS A 60 -1.08 14.31 -15.36
C HIS A 60 -1.50 13.04 -14.63
N LEU A 61 -0.55 12.17 -14.27
CA LEU A 61 -0.81 10.95 -13.49
C LEU A 61 0.16 10.81 -12.31
N ASN A 62 -0.39 10.70 -11.10
CA ASN A 62 0.34 10.28 -9.92
C ASN A 62 0.06 8.81 -9.64
N LEU A 63 1.08 7.96 -9.61
CA LEU A 63 0.99 6.56 -9.18
C LEU A 63 1.76 6.37 -7.88
N VAL A 64 1.12 5.77 -6.88
CA VAL A 64 1.78 5.25 -5.68
C VAL A 64 1.52 3.75 -5.63
N ALA A 65 2.55 2.95 -5.89
CA ALA A 65 2.47 1.50 -5.96
C ALA A 65 3.32 0.84 -4.88
N ARG A 66 2.78 -0.23 -4.28
CA ARG A 66 3.57 -1.16 -3.48
C ARG A 66 4.42 -2.03 -4.41
N HIS A 67 5.57 -2.47 -3.92
CA HIS A 67 6.35 -3.51 -4.60
C HIS A 67 5.52 -4.77 -4.93
N GLY A 68 5.92 -5.50 -5.97
CA GLY A 68 5.31 -6.79 -6.34
C GLY A 68 5.61 -7.92 -5.34
N THR A 69 5.16 -9.12 -5.66
CA THR A 69 5.36 -10.33 -4.85
C THR A 69 6.84 -10.55 -4.55
N ARG A 70 7.13 -10.82 -3.27
CA ARG A 70 8.50 -10.96 -2.77
C ARG A 70 8.68 -12.24 -1.96
N ALA A 71 9.93 -12.69 -1.85
CA ALA A 71 10.30 -13.74 -0.92
C ALA A 71 10.05 -13.33 0.55
N PRO A 72 9.92 -14.30 1.48
CA PRO A 72 9.95 -14.04 2.92
C PRO A 72 11.21 -13.27 3.33
N THR A 73 11.12 -12.48 4.41
CA THR A 73 12.32 -11.83 4.97
C THR A 73 13.21 -12.85 5.66
N LYS A 74 14.50 -12.53 5.85
CA LYS A 74 15.45 -13.37 6.59
C LYS A 74 14.94 -13.84 7.96
N LYS A 75 14.29 -12.93 8.70
CA LYS A 75 13.66 -13.25 10.00
C LYS A 75 12.56 -14.31 9.84
N ARG A 76 11.71 -14.16 8.83
CA ARG A 76 10.59 -15.08 8.57
C ARG A 76 11.04 -16.45 8.05
N MET A 77 12.09 -16.51 7.23
CA MET A 77 12.67 -17.80 6.81
C MET A 77 13.22 -18.57 8.02
N LYS A 78 13.84 -17.88 8.98
CA LYS A 78 14.30 -18.51 10.22
C LYS A 78 13.14 -19.08 11.04
N ASP A 79 12.01 -18.36 11.13
CA ASP A 79 10.80 -18.89 11.78
C ASP A 79 10.34 -20.22 11.13
N LEU A 80 10.43 -20.33 9.80
CA LEU A 80 10.05 -21.55 9.06
C LEU A 80 11.04 -22.72 9.27
N GLU A 81 12.35 -22.45 9.41
CA GLU A 81 13.31 -23.51 9.78
C GLU A 81 13.09 -24.04 11.20
N ILE A 82 12.72 -23.15 12.13
CA ILE A 82 12.34 -23.53 13.49
C ILE A 82 11.07 -24.39 13.44
N LEU A 83 10.06 -23.99 12.67
CA LEU A 83 8.84 -24.79 12.45
C LEU A 83 9.18 -26.17 11.89
N SER A 84 10.07 -26.29 10.89
CA SER A 84 10.49 -27.60 10.35
C SER A 84 11.08 -28.51 11.42
N THR A 85 11.89 -27.95 12.33
CA THR A 85 12.46 -28.70 13.46
C THR A 85 11.38 -29.11 14.46
N GLN A 86 10.43 -28.22 14.75
CA GLN A 86 9.35 -28.48 15.70
C GLN A 86 8.36 -29.53 15.17
N LEU A 87 8.01 -29.48 13.89
CA LEU A 87 7.16 -30.49 13.25
C LEU A 87 7.78 -31.89 13.36
N LYS A 88 9.11 -32.01 13.15
CA LYS A 88 9.81 -33.31 13.34
C LYS A 88 9.67 -33.83 14.77
N SER A 89 9.87 -32.96 15.77
CA SER A 89 9.73 -33.32 17.19
C SER A 89 8.31 -33.77 17.52
N LEU A 90 7.29 -33.01 17.10
CA LEU A 90 5.89 -33.34 17.32
C LEU A 90 5.51 -34.69 16.68
N LEU A 91 5.93 -34.92 15.44
CA LEU A 91 5.66 -36.16 14.71
C LEU A 91 6.38 -37.38 15.30
N GLN A 92 7.58 -37.19 15.86
CA GLN A 92 8.30 -38.25 16.58
C GLN A 92 7.56 -38.66 17.86
N ASN A 93 7.10 -37.68 18.65
CA ASN A 93 6.33 -37.95 19.88
C ASN A 93 5.04 -38.73 19.62
N VAL A 94 4.34 -38.44 18.52
CA VAL A 94 3.12 -39.18 18.12
C VAL A 94 3.45 -40.64 17.77
N LYS A 95 4.57 -40.88 17.07
CA LYS A 95 5.04 -42.24 16.75
C LYS A 95 5.38 -43.04 18.02
N GLU A 96 6.07 -42.41 18.97
CA GLU A 96 6.48 -43.04 20.22
C GLU A 96 5.27 -43.35 21.13
N ASN A 97 4.21 -42.54 21.07
CA ASN A 97 2.99 -42.72 21.86
C ASN A 97 1.94 -43.66 21.23
N HIS A 98 2.23 -44.32 20.10
CA HIS A 98 1.30 -45.19 19.36
C HIS A 98 -0.06 -44.55 19.01
N SER A 99 -0.10 -43.22 18.91
CA SER A 99 -1.31 -42.48 18.51
C SER A 99 -1.63 -42.72 17.03
N SER A 100 -2.92 -42.77 16.66
CA SER A 100 -3.33 -43.00 15.27
C SER A 100 -2.77 -41.92 14.32
N LEU A 101 -2.05 -42.37 13.30
CA LEU A 101 -1.41 -41.53 12.28
C LEU A 101 -2.34 -41.20 11.10
N GLU A 102 -3.52 -41.82 11.04
CA GLU A 102 -4.43 -41.74 9.88
C GLU A 102 -4.97 -40.33 9.63
N LYS A 103 -4.98 -39.47 10.65
CA LYS A 103 -5.47 -38.08 10.55
C LYS A 103 -4.41 -37.06 10.12
N LEU A 104 -3.14 -37.46 10.02
CA LEU A 104 -2.04 -36.54 9.74
C LEU A 104 -1.83 -36.36 8.22
N PRO A 105 -1.81 -35.13 7.70
CA PRO A 105 -1.45 -34.87 6.31
C PRO A 105 -0.05 -35.41 5.98
N SER A 106 0.06 -36.11 4.84
CA SER A 106 1.30 -36.77 4.42
C SER A 106 2.47 -35.79 4.25
N TRP A 107 2.19 -34.56 3.79
CA TRP A 107 3.21 -33.53 3.54
C TRP A 107 3.98 -33.13 4.80
N LEU A 108 3.40 -33.27 6.00
CA LEU A 108 4.07 -32.94 7.27
C LEU A 108 5.32 -33.81 7.49
N TRP A 109 5.30 -35.06 7.00
CA TRP A 109 6.40 -36.00 7.16
C TRP A 109 7.59 -35.59 6.30
N GLY A 110 8.69 -35.23 6.97
CA GLY A 110 9.91 -34.83 6.28
C GLY A 110 9.84 -33.42 5.66
N TRP A 111 8.80 -32.63 5.97
CA TRP A 111 8.70 -31.26 5.47
C TRP A 111 9.96 -30.46 5.82
N SER A 112 10.51 -29.81 4.79
CA SER A 112 11.59 -28.85 4.92
C SER A 112 11.18 -27.55 4.27
N SER A 113 11.48 -26.44 4.93
CA SER A 113 11.20 -25.11 4.42
C SER A 113 11.77 -24.94 3.00
N PRO A 114 10.96 -24.45 2.03
CA PRO A 114 11.42 -24.15 0.67
C PRO A 114 12.58 -23.14 0.61
N TRP A 115 12.80 -22.40 1.70
CA TRP A 115 13.85 -21.40 1.84
C TRP A 115 15.06 -21.90 2.64
N LYS A 116 15.14 -23.21 2.92
CA LYS A 116 16.27 -23.79 3.62
C LYS A 116 17.59 -23.46 2.93
N GLY A 117 18.56 -22.99 3.73
CA GLY A 117 19.89 -22.60 3.24
C GLY A 117 19.95 -21.23 2.55
N LYS A 118 18.84 -20.50 2.41
CA LYS A 118 18.86 -19.13 1.85
C LYS A 118 19.45 -18.14 2.86
N ILE A 119 20.46 -17.39 2.44
CA ILE A 119 21.19 -16.42 3.28
C ILE A 119 20.57 -15.01 3.19
N LYS A 120 20.00 -14.67 2.03
CA LYS A 120 19.31 -13.40 1.73
C LYS A 120 17.80 -13.64 1.66
N GLY A 121 17.00 -12.62 1.95
CA GLY A 121 15.54 -12.69 1.85
C GLY A 121 14.88 -11.33 1.69
N GLY A 122 13.63 -11.33 1.25
CA GLY A 122 12.81 -10.14 1.03
C GLY A 122 13.00 -9.48 -0.35
N GLU A 123 13.69 -10.14 -1.27
CA GLU A 123 13.81 -9.78 -2.68
C GLU A 123 12.49 -9.93 -3.43
N LEU A 124 12.33 -9.12 -4.48
CA LEU A 124 11.28 -9.32 -5.47
C LEU A 124 11.52 -10.67 -6.16
N ILE A 125 10.46 -11.44 -6.40
CA ILE A 125 10.54 -12.72 -7.13
C ILE A 125 9.92 -12.58 -8.52
N VAL A 126 10.07 -13.59 -9.38
CA VAL A 126 9.56 -13.57 -10.76
C VAL A 126 8.08 -13.19 -10.86
N HIS A 127 7.22 -13.71 -9.97
CA HIS A 127 5.81 -13.30 -9.93
C HIS A 127 5.64 -11.80 -9.69
N GLY A 128 6.47 -11.21 -8.82
CA GLY A 128 6.47 -9.77 -8.57
C GLY A 128 7.05 -8.94 -9.71
N GLU A 129 8.01 -9.48 -10.47
CA GLU A 129 8.51 -8.86 -11.69
C GLU A 129 7.40 -8.83 -12.75
N ASP A 130 6.73 -9.96 -12.98
CA ASP A 130 5.61 -10.07 -13.92
C ASP A 130 4.44 -9.15 -13.54
N GLU A 131 4.06 -9.11 -12.26
CA GLU A 131 3.00 -8.23 -11.75
C GLU A 131 3.28 -6.77 -12.10
N MET A 132 4.50 -6.30 -11.84
CA MET A 132 4.89 -4.91 -12.06
C MET A 132 5.08 -4.60 -13.54
N TYR A 133 5.68 -5.51 -14.30
CA TYR A 133 5.84 -5.40 -15.76
C TYR A 133 4.49 -5.23 -16.45
N HIS A 134 3.54 -6.12 -16.17
CA HIS A 134 2.21 -6.02 -16.78
C HIS A 134 1.41 -4.83 -16.25
N LEU A 135 1.63 -4.39 -15.00
CA LEU A 135 1.05 -3.12 -14.52
C LEU A 135 1.55 -1.93 -15.36
N GLY A 136 2.85 -1.88 -15.68
CA GLY A 136 3.43 -0.84 -16.56
C GLY A 136 2.81 -0.82 -17.95
N ILE A 137 2.60 -2.01 -18.56
CA ILE A 137 1.92 -2.15 -19.85
C ILE A 137 0.50 -1.59 -19.77
N ARG A 138 -0.30 -2.04 -18.80
CA ARG A 138 -1.72 -1.65 -18.69
C ARG A 138 -1.89 -0.16 -18.40
N ILE A 139 -1.02 0.44 -17.59
CA ILE A 139 -1.05 1.90 -17.34
C ILE A 139 -0.77 2.68 -18.62
N ARG A 140 0.25 2.28 -19.40
CA ARG A 140 0.51 2.90 -20.71
C ARG A 140 -0.69 2.74 -21.66
N GLU A 141 -1.21 1.52 -21.78
CA GLU A 141 -2.32 1.21 -22.69
C GLU A 141 -3.61 1.95 -22.33
N ARG A 142 -3.84 2.19 -21.04
CA ARG A 142 -4.99 2.95 -20.56
C ARG A 142 -4.85 4.46 -20.80
N PHE A 143 -3.65 5.00 -20.71
CA PHE A 143 -3.38 6.45 -20.80
C PHE A 143 -2.44 6.78 -21.96
N GLN A 144 -2.75 6.28 -23.17
CA GLN A 144 -1.87 6.34 -24.34
C GLN A 144 -1.47 7.78 -24.70
N GLU A 145 -2.42 8.71 -24.64
CA GLU A 145 -2.19 10.13 -24.92
C GLU A 145 -1.19 10.75 -23.93
N LEU A 146 -1.34 10.44 -22.63
CA LEU A 146 -0.45 10.96 -21.57
C LEU A 146 0.98 10.44 -21.72
N PHE A 147 1.12 9.19 -22.13
CA PHE A 147 2.40 8.53 -22.37
C PHE A 147 2.77 8.53 -23.85
N SER A 148 2.48 9.57 -24.62
CA SER A 148 2.81 9.63 -26.06
C SER A 148 4.22 10.13 -26.35
N ASP A 149 4.82 10.92 -25.47
CA ASP A 149 6.15 11.50 -25.68
C ASP A 149 7.30 10.48 -25.49
N GLU A 150 8.49 10.86 -25.94
CA GLU A 150 9.72 10.15 -25.63
C GLU A 150 10.06 10.22 -24.14
N TYR A 151 10.74 9.18 -23.64
CA TYR A 151 11.16 9.17 -22.24
C TYR A 151 12.20 10.25 -21.94
N HIS A 152 11.84 11.14 -21.01
CA HIS A 152 12.72 12.03 -20.28
C HIS A 152 12.37 11.98 -18.78
N PRO A 153 13.34 11.97 -17.85
CA PRO A 153 13.08 11.90 -16.40
C PRO A 153 12.26 13.08 -15.83
N ASP A 154 12.29 14.24 -16.49
CA ASP A 154 11.49 15.41 -16.09
C ASP A 154 10.05 15.36 -16.61
N VAL A 155 9.76 14.48 -17.58
CA VAL A 155 8.41 14.28 -18.14
C VAL A 155 7.72 13.09 -17.45
N TYR A 156 8.45 11.97 -17.33
CA TYR A 156 7.99 10.74 -16.68
C TYR A 156 8.91 10.41 -15.52
N GLN A 157 8.65 11.04 -14.37
CA GLN A 157 9.47 10.85 -13.19
C GLN A 157 9.16 9.48 -12.55
N ILE A 158 10.19 8.64 -12.40
CA ILE A 158 10.10 7.34 -11.72
C ILE A 158 10.89 7.42 -10.43
N ARG A 159 10.23 7.14 -9.29
CA ARG A 159 10.83 7.18 -7.96
C ARG A 159 10.62 5.86 -7.24
N ALA A 160 11.61 5.42 -6.47
CA ALA A 160 11.46 4.26 -5.60
C ALA A 160 12.16 4.48 -4.26
N THR A 161 11.67 3.83 -3.20
CA THR A 161 12.43 3.77 -1.96
C THR A 161 13.76 3.05 -2.18
N GLN A 162 14.80 3.37 -1.40
CA GLN A 162 16.10 2.69 -1.42
C GLN A 162 16.06 1.26 -0.86
N ILE A 163 14.94 0.54 -1.00
CA ILE A 163 14.80 -0.86 -0.63
C ILE A 163 14.79 -1.70 -1.93
N PRO A 164 15.65 -2.74 -2.05
CA PRO A 164 15.86 -3.45 -3.32
C PRO A 164 14.58 -3.93 -4.01
N ARG A 165 13.63 -4.52 -3.28
CA ARG A 165 12.35 -4.98 -3.86
C ARG A 165 11.48 -3.86 -4.44
N ALA A 166 11.54 -2.65 -3.90
CA ALA A 166 10.77 -1.50 -4.40
C ALA A 166 11.43 -0.91 -5.66
N SER A 167 12.75 -0.77 -5.65
CA SER A 167 13.51 -0.35 -6.83
C SER A 167 13.42 -1.37 -7.96
N ALA A 168 13.55 -2.68 -7.69
CA ALA A 168 13.35 -3.74 -8.68
C ALA A 168 11.92 -3.74 -9.25
N SER A 169 10.91 -3.41 -8.43
CA SER A 169 9.53 -3.25 -8.91
C SER A 169 9.38 -2.07 -9.86
N ALA A 170 10.05 -0.95 -9.56
CA ALA A 170 10.09 0.22 -10.45
C ALA A 170 10.80 -0.11 -11.78
N VAL A 171 11.86 -0.93 -11.73
CA VAL A 171 12.53 -1.43 -12.94
C VAL A 171 11.59 -2.29 -13.77
N ALA A 172 10.96 -3.31 -13.17
CA ALA A 172 10.03 -4.20 -13.88
C ALA A 172 8.86 -3.40 -14.49
N PHE A 173 8.27 -2.47 -13.73
CA PHE A 173 7.24 -1.57 -14.22
C PHE A 173 7.72 -0.73 -15.41
N GLY A 174 8.88 -0.09 -15.30
CA GLY A 174 9.44 0.74 -16.37
C GLY A 174 9.77 -0.07 -17.63
N MET A 175 10.25 -1.31 -17.47
CA MET A 175 10.46 -2.23 -18.60
C MET A 175 9.15 -2.53 -19.34
N GLY A 176 8.05 -2.74 -18.63
CA GLY A 176 6.74 -2.93 -19.24
C GLY A 176 6.20 -1.67 -19.90
N MET A 177 6.25 -0.55 -19.18
CA MET A 177 5.78 0.75 -19.66
C MET A 177 6.53 1.20 -20.93
N PHE A 178 7.86 1.04 -21.00
CA PHE A 178 8.65 1.46 -22.16
C PHE A 178 9.02 0.34 -23.12
N SER A 179 8.42 -0.84 -22.99
CA SER A 179 8.62 -1.96 -23.91
C SER A 179 8.28 -1.54 -25.34
N GLY A 180 9.18 -1.81 -26.29
CA GLY A 180 9.04 -1.42 -27.71
C GLY A 180 9.39 0.03 -28.04
N ARG A 181 9.85 0.83 -27.07
CA ARG A 181 10.17 2.27 -27.26
C ARG A 181 11.66 2.60 -27.23
N GLY A 182 12.52 1.61 -27.30
CA GLY A 182 13.96 1.79 -27.37
C GLY A 182 14.60 0.94 -28.48
N LYS A 183 15.92 0.80 -28.40
CA LYS A 183 16.74 0.09 -29.40
C LYS A 183 17.65 -0.97 -28.79
N LEU A 184 17.49 -1.25 -27.48
CA LEU A 184 18.36 -2.17 -26.75
C LEU A 184 17.80 -3.60 -26.80
N GLY A 185 18.58 -4.51 -27.39
CA GLY A 185 18.26 -5.94 -27.46
C GLY A 185 17.01 -6.27 -28.29
N ALA A 186 16.66 -7.56 -28.34
CA ALA A 186 15.53 -8.05 -29.13
C ALA A 186 14.16 -7.50 -28.66
N GLY A 187 14.06 -7.06 -27.41
CA GLY A 187 12.85 -6.48 -26.84
C GLY A 187 12.67 -4.98 -27.10
N ASN A 188 13.57 -4.34 -27.86
CA ASN A 188 13.55 -2.88 -28.12
C ASN A 188 13.39 -2.08 -26.81
N LEU A 189 14.20 -2.43 -25.80
CA LEU A 189 14.10 -1.84 -24.47
C LEU A 189 14.63 -0.40 -24.48
N ARG A 190 14.00 0.44 -23.67
CA ARG A 190 14.41 1.82 -23.38
C ARG A 190 14.98 1.89 -21.97
N ALA A 191 16.19 2.42 -21.83
CA ALA A 191 16.75 2.76 -20.51
C ALA A 191 16.01 3.95 -19.90
N PHE A 192 15.83 3.93 -18.58
CA PHE A 192 15.18 4.99 -17.80
C PHE A 192 15.87 5.16 -16.45
N ALA A 193 15.75 6.35 -15.87
CA ALA A 193 16.26 6.68 -14.54
C ALA A 193 15.21 6.37 -13.46
N ILE A 194 15.69 5.87 -12.31
CA ILE A 194 14.91 5.74 -11.08
C ILE A 194 15.55 6.66 -10.05
N LEU A 195 14.79 7.61 -9.55
CA LEU A 195 15.20 8.51 -8.49
C LEU A 195 14.89 7.90 -7.12
N SER A 196 15.73 8.17 -6.13
CA SER A 196 15.53 7.66 -4.78
C SER A 196 16.07 8.65 -3.75
N GLU A 197 15.36 8.77 -2.64
CA GLU A 197 15.82 9.52 -1.47
C GLU A 197 16.58 8.59 -0.50
N SER A 198 17.44 9.17 0.33
CA SER A 198 18.11 8.44 1.40
C SER A 198 17.09 7.76 2.33
N ARG A 199 17.37 6.52 2.74
CA ARG A 199 16.52 5.79 3.69
C ARG A 199 16.24 6.55 4.99
N ALA A 200 17.14 7.45 5.39
CA ALA A 200 17.06 8.20 6.64
C ALA A 200 16.22 9.48 6.54
N SER A 201 15.94 9.97 5.32
CA SER A 201 15.30 11.26 5.09
C SER A 201 14.18 11.23 4.06
N ASP A 202 13.78 10.05 3.60
CA ASP A 202 12.67 9.86 2.66
C ASP A 202 11.31 10.05 3.37
N THR A 203 10.94 11.30 3.57
CA THR A 203 9.68 11.71 4.21
C THR A 203 8.45 11.51 3.33
N MET A 204 8.61 11.17 2.04
CA MET A 204 7.50 10.95 1.11
C MET A 204 7.15 9.47 0.97
N LEU A 205 8.13 8.60 0.76
CA LEU A 205 7.90 7.17 0.51
C LEU A 205 8.28 6.28 1.68
N ARG A 206 8.98 6.81 2.68
CA ARG A 206 9.35 6.11 3.93
C ARG A 206 9.03 6.93 5.18
N PHE A 207 7.95 7.73 5.17
CA PHE A 207 7.52 8.48 6.36
C PHE A 207 7.36 7.60 7.61
N HIS A 208 7.02 6.31 7.46
CA HIS A 208 6.91 5.35 8.57
C HIS A 208 8.25 5.10 9.29
N ASP A 209 9.37 5.23 8.59
CA ASP A 209 10.71 5.11 9.19
C ASP A 209 11.27 6.46 9.63
N CYS A 210 10.81 7.57 9.04
CA CYS A 210 11.23 8.92 9.38
C CYS A 210 10.47 9.50 10.60
N CYS A 211 9.17 9.19 10.75
CA CYS A 211 8.32 9.73 11.81
C CYS A 211 8.63 9.08 13.16
N GLN A 212 9.24 9.84 14.08
CA GLN A 212 9.59 9.31 15.41
C GLN A 212 8.37 9.00 16.28
N ASN A 213 7.33 9.83 16.20
CA ASN A 213 6.07 9.62 16.93
C ASN A 213 5.40 8.31 16.50
N TYR A 214 5.39 8.02 15.20
CA TYR A 214 4.86 6.76 14.68
C TYR A 214 5.65 5.55 15.17
N LYS A 215 6.99 5.61 15.15
CA LYS A 215 7.85 4.54 15.68
C LYS A 215 7.60 4.26 17.16
N VAL A 216 7.47 5.32 17.96
CA VAL A 216 7.13 5.21 19.39
C VAL A 216 5.74 4.61 19.57
N TYR A 217 4.74 5.11 18.85
CA TYR A 217 3.37 4.58 18.88
C TYR A 217 3.34 3.09 18.53
N ARG A 218 3.95 2.70 17.42
CA ARG A 218 4.04 1.30 16.95
C ARG A 218 4.61 0.39 18.03
N LYS A 219 5.74 0.77 18.63
CA LYS A 219 6.40 -0.02 19.67
C LYS A 219 5.49 -0.23 20.90
N HIS A 220 4.68 0.76 21.27
CA HIS A 220 3.76 0.64 22.40
C HIS A 220 2.47 -0.11 22.04
N GLN A 221 1.97 0.04 20.82
CA GLN A 221 0.69 -0.51 20.40
C GLN A 221 0.77 -1.97 19.95
N GLU A 222 1.91 -2.42 19.40
CA GLU A 222 2.10 -3.79 18.92
C GLU A 222 1.76 -4.88 19.95
N PRO A 223 2.19 -4.79 21.23
CA PRO A 223 1.80 -5.76 22.25
C PRO A 223 0.29 -5.81 22.51
N ALA A 224 -0.40 -4.66 22.49
CA ALA A 224 -1.85 -4.62 22.67
C ALA A 224 -2.58 -5.28 21.49
N VAL A 225 -2.09 -5.07 20.27
CA VAL A 225 -2.62 -5.74 19.07
C VAL A 225 -2.39 -7.25 19.12
N TYR A 226 -1.23 -7.70 19.60
CA TYR A 226 -0.98 -9.13 19.79
C TYR A 226 -2.02 -9.76 20.75
N LYS A 227 -2.28 -9.12 21.90
CA LYS A 227 -3.29 -9.56 22.87
C LYS A 227 -4.70 -9.62 22.28
N LEU A 228 -5.06 -8.74 21.34
CA LEU A 228 -6.36 -8.78 20.66
C LEU A 228 -6.50 -9.98 19.71
N LYS A 229 -5.40 -10.44 19.10
CA LYS A 229 -5.37 -11.58 18.17
C LYS A 229 -5.29 -12.91 18.90
N GLU A 230 -4.68 -12.92 20.09
CA GLU A 230 -4.36 -14.11 20.86
C GLU A 230 -5.56 -15.04 21.11
N PRO A 231 -6.77 -14.57 21.50
CA PRO A 231 -7.92 -15.47 21.67
C PRO A 231 -8.31 -16.25 20.42
N VAL A 232 -8.23 -15.60 19.24
CA VAL A 232 -8.53 -16.26 17.95
C VAL A 232 -7.45 -17.28 17.62
N LEU A 233 -6.18 -16.94 17.82
CA LEU A 233 -5.08 -17.87 17.57
C LEU A 233 -5.12 -19.06 18.53
N ASP A 234 -5.49 -18.84 19.79
CA ASP A 234 -5.60 -19.88 20.80
C ASP A 234 -6.76 -20.84 20.49
N GLU A 235 -7.93 -20.32 20.13
CA GLU A 235 -9.08 -21.12 19.68
C GLU A 235 -8.72 -22.01 18.49
N ILE A 236 -8.07 -21.45 17.46
CA ILE A 236 -7.62 -22.20 16.29
C ILE A 236 -6.53 -23.21 16.66
N THR A 237 -5.63 -22.87 17.59
CA THR A 237 -4.58 -23.79 18.06
C THR A 237 -5.18 -25.02 18.73
N HIS A 238 -6.16 -24.84 19.61
CA HIS A 238 -6.89 -25.95 20.23
C HIS A 238 -7.64 -26.80 19.19
N SER A 239 -8.28 -26.16 18.21
CA SER A 239 -8.96 -26.84 17.09
C SER A 239 -7.99 -27.70 16.27
N LEU A 240 -6.82 -27.15 15.89
CA LEU A 240 -5.78 -27.89 15.18
C LEU A 240 -5.22 -29.05 16.00
N ALA A 241 -4.97 -28.83 17.29
CA ALA A 241 -4.46 -29.86 18.19
C ALA A 241 -5.46 -31.03 18.32
N ALA A 242 -6.75 -30.74 18.46
CA ALA A 242 -7.79 -31.76 18.50
C ALA A 242 -7.95 -32.49 17.15
N ARG A 243 -7.87 -31.76 16.03
CA ARG A 243 -8.03 -32.32 14.67
C ARG A 243 -6.90 -33.27 14.29
N TYR A 244 -5.65 -32.88 14.58
CA TYR A 244 -4.46 -33.58 14.11
C TYR A 244 -3.75 -34.39 15.21
N GLY A 245 -4.13 -34.25 16.49
CA GLY A 245 -3.46 -34.94 17.60
C GLY A 245 -2.02 -34.45 17.82
N LEU A 246 -1.68 -33.25 17.35
CA LEU A 246 -0.37 -32.62 17.53
C LEU A 246 -0.48 -31.48 18.53
N ASN A 247 0.39 -31.46 19.54
CA ASN A 247 0.40 -30.41 20.56
C ASN A 247 1.01 -29.10 20.01
N PHE A 248 0.31 -28.44 19.09
CA PHE A 248 0.72 -27.16 18.52
C PHE A 248 0.67 -26.04 19.57
N THR A 249 1.65 -25.16 19.53
CA THR A 249 1.61 -23.89 20.26
C THR A 249 0.95 -22.80 19.41
N ILE A 250 0.52 -21.70 20.05
CA ILE A 250 0.05 -20.49 19.33
C ILE A 250 1.09 -20.00 18.30
N LYS A 251 2.39 -20.13 18.63
CA LYS A 251 3.48 -19.76 17.73
C LYS A 251 3.56 -20.70 16.51
N ASP A 252 3.32 -21.99 16.69
CA ASP A 252 3.26 -22.95 15.58
C ASP A 252 2.09 -22.61 14.66
N THR A 253 0.88 -22.40 15.21
CA THR A 253 -0.31 -21.98 14.46
C THR A 253 -0.07 -20.69 13.66
N SER A 254 0.51 -19.66 14.28
CA SER A 254 0.85 -18.41 13.60
C SER A 254 1.89 -18.60 12.49
N THR A 255 2.84 -19.52 12.68
CA THR A 255 3.89 -19.81 11.68
C THR A 255 3.37 -20.69 10.54
N LEU A 256 2.45 -21.63 10.81
CA LEU A 256 1.71 -22.41 9.82
C LEU A 256 0.78 -21.51 8.98
N TRP A 257 0.10 -20.55 9.61
CA TRP A 257 -0.67 -19.54 8.86
C TRP A 257 0.24 -18.69 7.97
N PHE A 258 1.41 -18.29 8.48
CA PHE A 258 2.40 -17.60 7.66
C PHE A 258 2.87 -18.47 6.48
N LEU A 259 3.17 -19.76 6.71
CA LEU A 259 3.57 -20.70 5.68
C LEU A 259 2.48 -20.85 4.62
N CYS A 260 1.22 -21.05 5.01
CA CYS A 260 0.08 -21.11 4.10
C CYS A 260 0.06 -19.90 3.15
N LYS A 261 0.18 -18.68 3.68
CA LYS A 261 0.22 -17.47 2.84
C LYS A 261 1.40 -17.46 1.87
N GLN A 262 2.56 -18.00 2.24
CA GLN A 262 3.71 -18.06 1.34
C GLN A 262 3.53 -19.17 0.28
N GLU A 263 3.09 -20.35 0.67
CA GLU A 263 2.79 -21.47 -0.23
C GLU A 263 1.74 -21.08 -1.28
N ALA A 264 0.62 -20.49 -0.86
CA ALA A 264 -0.47 -20.12 -1.75
C ALA A 264 -0.10 -18.97 -2.70
N SER A 265 0.64 -17.96 -2.24
CA SER A 265 0.97 -16.79 -3.08
C SER A 265 2.25 -16.93 -3.89
N LEU A 266 3.24 -17.70 -3.43
CA LEU A 266 4.56 -17.77 -4.08
C LEU A 266 4.79 -19.11 -4.79
N LEU A 267 4.13 -20.18 -4.36
CA LEU A 267 4.38 -21.55 -4.84
C LEU A 267 3.15 -22.20 -5.47
N ASP A 268 2.00 -21.52 -5.46
CA ASP A 268 0.71 -22.05 -5.93
C ASP A 268 0.29 -23.36 -5.21
N ILE A 269 0.74 -23.53 -3.96
CA ILE A 269 0.39 -24.67 -3.10
C ILE A 269 -0.73 -24.24 -2.14
N THR A 270 -1.91 -24.84 -2.24
CA THR A 270 -3.09 -24.48 -1.43
C THR A 270 -3.60 -25.62 -0.54
N ASP A 271 -3.03 -26.81 -0.65
CA ASP A 271 -3.47 -28.05 0.01
C ASP A 271 -2.53 -28.53 1.13
N GLN A 272 -1.39 -27.85 1.35
CA GLN A 272 -0.44 -28.15 2.42
C GLN A 272 -0.75 -27.38 3.71
N ALA A 273 0.01 -26.34 4.06
CA ALA A 273 -0.21 -25.61 5.31
C ALA A 273 -1.59 -24.95 5.34
N CYS A 274 -2.10 -24.49 4.18
CA CYS A 274 -3.45 -23.96 4.07
C CYS A 274 -4.53 -25.03 4.34
N GLY A 275 -4.30 -26.28 3.89
CA GLY A 275 -5.21 -27.41 4.09
C GLY A 275 -5.32 -27.87 5.55
N LEU A 276 -4.50 -27.32 6.46
CA LEU A 276 -4.66 -27.55 7.90
C LEU A 276 -5.85 -26.80 8.50
N PHE A 277 -6.24 -25.68 7.89
CA PHE A 277 -7.26 -24.77 8.40
C PHE A 277 -8.60 -25.01 7.69
N SER A 278 -9.70 -24.90 8.42
CA SER A 278 -11.03 -24.82 7.79
C SER A 278 -11.22 -23.46 7.11
N ASN A 279 -12.18 -23.36 6.20
CA ASN A 279 -12.48 -22.10 5.51
C ASN A 279 -12.82 -20.95 6.48
N ASP A 280 -13.50 -21.25 7.59
CA ASP A 280 -13.83 -20.24 8.60
C ASP A 280 -12.63 -19.87 9.47
N GLU A 281 -11.74 -20.82 9.77
CA GLU A 281 -10.46 -20.54 10.43
C GLU A 281 -9.57 -19.64 9.56
N VAL A 282 -9.53 -19.88 8.24
CA VAL A 282 -8.81 -19.01 7.29
C VAL A 282 -9.38 -17.59 7.30
N LYS A 283 -10.71 -17.42 7.22
CA LYS A 283 -11.35 -16.09 7.30
C LYS A 283 -11.02 -15.38 8.61
N LEU A 284 -11.00 -16.10 9.73
CA LEU A 284 -10.63 -15.56 11.04
C LEU A 284 -9.15 -15.15 11.07
N LEU A 285 -8.24 -15.98 10.58
CA LEU A 285 -6.81 -15.67 10.51
C LEU A 285 -6.53 -14.47 9.60
N GLU A 286 -7.17 -14.39 8.44
CA GLU A 286 -7.14 -13.21 7.57
C GLU A 286 -7.60 -11.96 8.33
N TRP A 287 -8.73 -12.05 9.04
CA TRP A 287 -9.23 -10.93 9.84
C TRP A 287 -8.23 -10.50 10.92
N THR A 288 -7.50 -11.42 11.57
CA THR A 288 -6.47 -11.03 12.55
C THR A 288 -5.32 -10.23 11.93
N ASP A 289 -4.94 -10.53 10.68
CA ASP A 289 -3.93 -9.76 9.95
C ASP A 289 -4.47 -8.40 9.52
N ASP A 290 -5.73 -8.35 9.09
CA ASP A 290 -6.39 -7.12 8.68
C ASP A 290 -6.65 -6.17 9.85
N LEU A 291 -6.98 -6.71 11.02
CA LEU A 291 -7.09 -5.97 12.27
C LEU A 291 -5.74 -5.36 12.67
N GLU A 292 -4.65 -6.12 12.59
CA GLU A 292 -3.30 -5.61 12.86
C GLU A 292 -2.94 -4.45 11.91
N MET A 293 -3.24 -4.61 10.62
CA MET A 293 -3.01 -3.56 9.63
C MET A 293 -3.87 -2.32 9.93
N PHE A 294 -5.15 -2.51 10.22
CA PHE A 294 -6.08 -1.42 10.53
C PHE A 294 -5.55 -0.58 11.70
N ILE A 295 -5.19 -1.25 12.80
CA ILE A 295 -4.76 -0.57 14.03
C ILE A 295 -3.41 0.13 13.83
N LEU A 296 -2.44 -0.55 13.22
CA LEU A 296 -1.06 -0.08 13.23
C LEU A 296 -0.62 0.66 11.97
N LYS A 297 -1.43 0.69 10.90
CA LYS A 297 -1.09 1.34 9.62
C LYS A 297 -2.26 2.08 8.98
N GLY A 298 -3.49 1.67 9.27
CA GLY A 298 -4.72 2.28 8.73
C GLY A 298 -5.42 3.20 9.72
N TYR A 299 -6.75 3.18 9.68
CA TYR A 299 -7.64 4.08 10.41
C TYR A 299 -7.71 3.89 11.94
N GLY A 300 -6.95 2.97 12.52
CA GLY A 300 -6.94 2.80 13.98
C GLY A 300 -6.38 3.99 14.75
N LYS A 301 -5.59 4.87 14.11
CA LYS A 301 -5.12 6.15 14.68
C LYS A 301 -4.77 7.16 13.60
N SER A 302 -5.14 8.43 13.79
CA SER A 302 -4.87 9.51 12.84
C SER A 302 -3.39 9.66 12.46
N LEU A 303 -2.49 9.47 13.44
CA LEU A 303 -1.04 9.46 13.25
C LEU A 303 -0.57 8.52 12.14
N ASN A 304 -1.25 7.37 11.94
CA ASN A 304 -0.83 6.36 10.96
C ASN A 304 -0.87 6.88 9.52
N TYR A 305 -1.84 7.75 9.19
CA TYR A 305 -2.00 8.27 7.83
C TYR A 305 -1.59 9.73 7.70
N ARG A 306 -1.68 10.54 8.77
CA ARG A 306 -1.19 11.93 8.76
C ARG A 306 0.31 12.07 8.56
N MET A 307 1.09 11.07 8.94
CA MET A 307 2.53 11.07 8.61
C MET A 307 2.80 11.06 7.10
N GLY A 308 1.81 10.70 6.27
CA GLY A 308 1.88 10.74 4.81
C GLY A 308 1.48 12.08 4.17
N VAL A 309 1.14 13.13 4.94
CA VAL A 309 0.77 14.45 4.39
C VAL A 309 1.82 15.00 3.41
N PRO A 310 3.14 14.94 3.67
CA PRO A 310 4.14 15.41 2.70
C PRO A 310 4.07 14.72 1.32
N LEU A 311 3.65 13.44 1.28
CA LEU A 311 3.42 12.74 0.01
C LEU A 311 2.19 13.28 -0.71
N LEU A 312 1.10 13.54 0.02
CA LEU A 312 -0.12 14.09 -0.58
C LEU A 312 0.08 15.52 -1.08
N GLU A 313 0.79 16.37 -0.32
CA GLU A 313 1.18 17.72 -0.75
C GLU A 313 1.98 17.66 -2.06
N ASP A 314 2.94 16.74 -2.18
CA ASP A 314 3.72 16.55 -3.40
C ASP A 314 2.86 16.07 -4.59
N VAL A 315 1.86 15.21 -4.35
CA VAL A 315 0.88 14.80 -5.36
C VAL A 315 0.08 16.02 -5.86
N ILE A 316 -0.49 16.81 -4.95
CA ILE A 316 -1.30 17.99 -5.32
C ILE A 316 -0.44 19.02 -6.06
N LEU A 317 0.74 19.34 -5.54
CA LEU A 317 1.64 20.31 -6.17
C LEU A 317 2.04 19.90 -7.58
N SER A 318 2.30 18.61 -7.82
CA SER A 318 2.60 18.12 -9.18
C SER A 318 1.43 18.30 -10.15
N MET A 319 0.19 18.16 -9.66
CA MET A 319 -1.02 18.40 -10.44
C MET A 319 -1.25 19.88 -10.71
N GLU A 320 -1.05 20.75 -9.72
CA GLU A 320 -1.12 22.22 -9.89
C GLU A 320 -0.13 22.71 -10.94
N ASN A 321 1.10 22.18 -10.91
CA ASN A 321 2.13 22.50 -11.91
C ASN A 321 1.72 22.04 -13.32
N ALA A 322 1.05 20.89 -13.45
CA ALA A 322 0.55 20.40 -14.74
C ALA A 322 -0.61 21.25 -15.28
N ILE A 323 -1.49 21.74 -14.40
CA ILE A 323 -2.53 22.73 -14.77
C ILE A 323 -1.86 23.99 -15.31
N LYS A 324 -0.92 24.55 -14.54
CA LYS A 324 -0.19 25.76 -14.92
C LYS A 324 0.49 25.60 -16.28
N ALA A 325 1.20 24.50 -16.51
CA ALA A 325 1.85 24.22 -17.79
C ALA A 325 0.85 24.15 -18.95
N LYS A 326 -0.33 23.58 -18.73
CA LYS A 326 -1.39 23.53 -19.75
C LYS A 326 -1.97 24.91 -20.05
N GLU A 327 -2.25 25.72 -19.02
CA GLU A 327 -2.84 27.06 -19.18
C GLU A 327 -1.87 28.05 -19.82
N GLU A 328 -0.58 27.95 -19.48
CA GLU A 328 0.48 28.76 -20.08
C GLU A 328 0.93 28.25 -21.47
N GLY A 329 0.35 27.14 -21.95
CA GLY A 329 0.60 26.62 -23.31
C GLY A 329 2.00 26.04 -23.50
N TYR A 330 2.55 25.36 -22.49
CA TYR A 330 3.87 24.75 -22.57
C TYR A 330 3.91 23.68 -23.66
N ALA A 331 5.07 23.54 -24.32
CA ALA A 331 5.24 22.55 -25.37
C ALA A 331 5.06 21.11 -24.83
N PRO A 332 4.48 20.19 -25.61
CA PRO A 332 4.47 18.77 -25.27
C PRO A 332 5.88 18.26 -24.94
N GLY A 333 6.01 17.50 -23.85
CA GLY A 333 7.30 16.99 -23.39
C GLY A 333 8.19 17.99 -22.66
N SER A 334 7.74 19.22 -22.40
CA SER A 334 8.50 20.22 -21.61
C SER A 334 8.03 20.37 -20.16
N TYR A 335 7.10 19.53 -19.71
CA TYR A 335 6.56 19.54 -18.35
C TYR A 335 6.25 18.12 -17.88
N GLU A 336 6.09 17.95 -16.57
CA GLU A 336 5.87 16.65 -15.96
C GLU A 336 4.46 16.11 -16.23
N LYS A 337 4.38 14.98 -16.93
CA LYS A 337 3.13 14.28 -17.24
C LYS A 337 2.83 13.11 -16.30
N ALA A 338 3.85 12.53 -15.68
CA ALA A 338 3.61 11.46 -14.72
C ALA A 338 4.66 11.40 -13.61
N ARG A 339 4.18 11.13 -12.39
CA ARG A 339 5.00 10.82 -11.21
C ARG A 339 4.68 9.43 -10.69
N LEU A 340 5.61 8.51 -10.90
CA LEU A 340 5.44 7.08 -10.68
C LEU A 340 6.29 6.64 -9.47
N ARG A 341 5.65 6.33 -8.35
CA ARG A 341 6.32 6.08 -7.07
C ARG A 341 6.15 4.64 -6.60
N PHE A 342 7.25 3.96 -6.24
CA PHE A 342 7.27 2.56 -5.82
C PHE A 342 7.78 2.40 -4.38
N ALA A 343 6.98 1.80 -3.52
CA ALA A 343 7.21 1.77 -2.07
C ALA A 343 6.67 0.48 -1.40
N HIS A 344 6.06 0.62 -0.23
CA HIS A 344 5.70 -0.48 0.67
C HIS A 344 4.21 -0.45 1.05
N ALA A 345 3.73 -1.52 1.70
CA ALA A 345 2.39 -1.49 2.30
C ALA A 345 2.31 -0.40 3.38
N GLU A 346 3.41 -0.17 4.11
CA GLU A 346 3.60 0.91 5.08
C GLU A 346 3.58 2.33 4.46
N THR A 347 3.49 2.43 3.14
CA THR A 347 3.32 3.69 2.40
C THR A 347 1.91 3.74 1.79
N LEU A 348 1.53 2.68 1.07
CA LEU A 348 0.26 2.61 0.36
C LEU A 348 -0.95 2.65 1.31
N VAL A 349 -0.92 1.90 2.42
CA VAL A 349 -2.06 1.84 3.36
C VAL A 349 -2.31 3.22 4.00
N PRO A 350 -1.31 3.90 4.61
CA PRO A 350 -1.46 5.28 5.06
C PRO A 350 -1.94 6.23 3.98
N PHE A 351 -1.43 6.13 2.74
CA PHE A 351 -1.84 7.00 1.64
C PHE A 351 -3.30 6.75 1.20
N SER A 352 -3.75 5.50 1.13
CA SER A 352 -5.17 5.15 0.90
C SER A 352 -6.06 5.73 1.99
N CYS A 353 -5.65 5.63 3.25
CA CYS A 353 -6.38 6.21 4.36
C CYS A 353 -6.46 7.75 4.27
N LEU A 354 -5.32 8.36 3.93
CA LEU A 354 -5.20 9.80 3.81
C LEU A 354 -6.06 10.35 2.69
N ILE A 355 -6.25 9.64 1.57
CA ILE A 355 -7.18 10.07 0.50
C ILE A 355 -8.62 9.58 0.72
N GLY A 356 -8.95 9.06 1.90
CA GLY A 356 -10.33 8.76 2.30
C GLY A 356 -10.94 7.49 1.69
N LEU A 357 -10.12 6.51 1.29
CA LEU A 357 -10.64 5.24 0.75
C LEU A 357 -11.13 4.30 1.85
N PHE A 358 -12.10 3.45 1.54
CA PHE A 358 -12.61 2.39 2.44
C PHE A 358 -13.32 2.91 3.69
N LEU A 359 -13.93 4.09 3.62
CA LEU A 359 -14.78 4.65 4.67
C LEU A 359 -16.25 4.32 4.39
N GLU A 360 -17.03 4.09 5.45
CA GLU A 360 -18.46 3.81 5.41
C GLU A 360 -19.26 4.87 6.20
N GLY A 361 -20.40 5.32 5.64
CA GLY A 361 -21.36 6.16 6.37
C GLY A 361 -20.74 7.42 6.99
N SER A 362 -20.83 7.55 8.32
CA SER A 362 -20.33 8.69 9.09
C SER A 362 -18.86 8.59 9.50
N GLU A 363 -18.13 7.56 9.06
CA GLU A 363 -16.70 7.41 9.36
C GLU A 363 -15.87 8.57 8.80
N PHE A 364 -16.32 9.16 7.69
CA PHE A 364 -15.68 10.35 7.13
C PHE A 364 -15.65 11.51 8.13
N ASP A 365 -16.77 11.81 8.79
CA ASP A 365 -16.82 12.90 9.77
C ASP A 365 -15.98 12.60 11.01
N GLN A 366 -15.87 11.31 11.38
CA GLN A 366 -15.02 10.87 12.49
C GLN A 366 -13.54 11.09 12.18
N ILE A 367 -13.07 10.72 10.98
CA ILE A 367 -11.65 10.93 10.62
C ILE A 367 -11.30 12.43 10.53
N GLN A 368 -12.24 13.29 10.14
CA GLN A 368 -12.05 14.75 10.11
C GLN A 368 -11.88 15.33 11.52
N ARG A 369 -12.53 14.73 12.52
CA ARG A 369 -12.35 15.05 13.95
C ARG A 369 -11.20 14.27 14.59
N GLU A 370 -10.43 13.51 13.81
CA GLU A 370 -9.34 12.64 14.28
C GLU A 370 -9.78 11.58 15.29
N GLU A 371 -11.06 11.21 15.26
CA GLU A 371 -11.61 10.16 16.10
C GLU A 371 -11.19 8.78 15.56
N PRO A 372 -10.80 7.83 16.44
CA PRO A 372 -10.45 6.49 16.01
C PRO A 372 -11.70 5.76 15.49
N LEU A 373 -11.57 5.11 14.33
CA LEU A 373 -12.65 4.30 13.78
C LEU A 373 -12.80 2.97 14.53
N LYS A 374 -14.02 2.41 14.48
CA LYS A 374 -14.29 1.08 15.02
C LYS A 374 -13.48 0.02 14.27
N PHE A 375 -13.10 -1.03 14.98
CA PHE A 375 -12.40 -2.15 14.36
C PHE A 375 -13.25 -2.82 13.28
N PRO A 376 -12.63 -3.33 12.21
CA PRO A 376 -13.36 -4.05 11.17
C PRO A 376 -14.15 -5.21 11.78
N PRO A 377 -15.43 -5.41 11.40
CA PRO A 377 -16.25 -6.50 11.93
C PRO A 377 -15.57 -7.87 11.79
N LYS A 378 -15.66 -8.70 12.85
CA LYS A 378 -15.16 -10.08 12.84
C LYS A 378 -16.05 -10.94 11.92
N PRO A 379 -15.50 -11.85 11.09
CA PRO A 379 -16.29 -12.82 10.34
C PRO A 379 -17.29 -13.59 11.23
N PRO A 380 -18.47 -13.96 10.71
CA PRO A 380 -18.90 -13.92 9.31
C PRO A 380 -19.48 -12.57 8.85
N HIS A 381 -19.46 -11.53 9.69
CA HIS A 381 -19.94 -10.21 9.30
C HIS A 381 -19.12 -9.66 8.12
N LYS A 382 -19.82 -9.03 7.17
CA LYS A 382 -19.19 -8.34 6.04
C LYS A 382 -18.36 -7.16 6.55
N ARG A 383 -17.24 -6.89 5.86
CA ARG A 383 -16.29 -5.82 6.20
C ARG A 383 -15.69 -5.25 4.91
N THR A 384 -15.59 -3.93 4.84
CA THR A 384 -14.94 -3.24 3.70
C THR A 384 -13.42 -3.22 3.83
N TRP A 385 -12.90 -3.08 5.05
CA TRP A 385 -11.46 -3.12 5.28
C TRP A 385 -10.95 -4.56 5.20
N ARG A 386 -10.41 -4.95 4.05
CA ARG A 386 -9.72 -6.23 3.79
C ARG A 386 -8.32 -5.98 3.26
N GLY A 387 -7.29 -6.60 3.82
CA GLY A 387 -5.92 -6.37 3.40
C GLY A 387 -5.59 -6.87 2.01
N SER A 388 -6.31 -7.89 1.56
CA SER A 388 -6.29 -8.42 0.20
C SER A 388 -6.81 -7.43 -0.84
N THR A 389 -7.68 -6.49 -0.42
CA THR A 389 -8.18 -5.39 -1.24
C THR A 389 -7.31 -4.13 -1.05
N VAL A 390 -7.09 -3.70 0.19
CA VAL A 390 -6.46 -2.41 0.53
C VAL A 390 -5.00 -2.32 0.06
N ALA A 391 -4.23 -3.39 0.24
CA ALA A 391 -2.83 -3.40 -0.13
C ALA A 391 -2.33 -4.83 -0.40
N PRO A 392 -2.78 -5.51 -1.48
CA PRO A 392 -2.16 -6.74 -1.98
C PRO A 392 -0.71 -6.47 -2.44
N PHE A 393 0.03 -7.51 -2.86
CA PHE A 393 1.25 -7.28 -3.64
C PHE A 393 0.91 -6.50 -4.91
N ALA A 394 1.83 -5.63 -5.36
CA ALA A 394 1.62 -4.68 -6.46
C ALA A 394 0.38 -3.77 -6.35
N GLY A 395 -0.28 -3.72 -5.18
CA GLY A 395 -1.39 -2.81 -4.93
C GLY A 395 -1.00 -1.36 -5.20
N ASN A 396 -1.93 -0.55 -5.69
CA ASN A 396 -1.62 0.79 -6.17
C ASN A 396 -2.80 1.76 -6.05
N ASN A 397 -2.46 3.04 -5.85
CA ASN A 397 -3.38 4.17 -6.02
C ASN A 397 -2.87 5.02 -7.18
N ALA A 398 -3.72 5.29 -8.17
CA ALA A 398 -3.45 6.25 -9.22
C ALA A 398 -4.42 7.43 -9.11
N LEU A 399 -3.90 8.65 -9.10
CA LEU A 399 -4.69 9.87 -9.16
C LEU A 399 -4.41 10.53 -10.52
N VAL A 400 -5.44 10.56 -11.37
CA VAL A 400 -5.34 10.99 -12.77
C VAL A 400 -6.03 12.34 -12.92
N LEU A 401 -5.27 13.36 -13.27
CA LEU A 401 -5.79 14.69 -13.53
C LEU A 401 -6.26 14.78 -14.97
N TYR A 402 -7.54 15.09 -15.15
CA TYR A 402 -8.17 15.36 -16.43
C TYR A 402 -8.39 16.86 -16.59
N SER A 403 -8.28 17.31 -17.83
CA SER A 403 -8.73 18.62 -18.28
C SER A 403 -9.88 18.41 -19.24
N CYS A 404 -11.02 18.99 -18.91
CA CYS A 404 -12.27 18.89 -19.65
C CYS A 404 -12.63 20.24 -20.24
N SER A 405 -12.96 20.27 -21.53
CA SER A 405 -13.51 21.47 -22.15
C SER A 405 -15.02 21.51 -21.93
N GLU A 406 -15.53 22.56 -21.30
CA GLU A 406 -16.97 22.79 -21.17
C GLU A 406 -17.25 24.27 -21.48
N ASN A 407 -18.00 24.51 -22.56
CA ASN A 407 -18.40 25.85 -23.01
C ASN A 407 -17.22 26.84 -23.17
N GLY A 408 -16.05 26.36 -23.64
CA GLY A 408 -14.85 27.18 -23.84
C GLY A 408 -14.02 27.45 -22.58
N THR A 409 -14.47 26.97 -21.41
CA THR A 409 -13.69 27.01 -20.17
C THR A 409 -13.10 25.63 -19.85
N SER A 410 -11.82 25.58 -19.47
CA SER A 410 -11.19 24.35 -18.99
C SER A 410 -11.58 24.11 -17.53
N LYS A 411 -12.15 22.93 -17.24
CA LYS A 411 -12.36 22.43 -15.88
C LYS A 411 -11.42 21.27 -15.62
N TYR A 412 -10.97 21.12 -14.38
CA TYR A 412 -10.03 20.07 -14.00
C TYR A 412 -10.63 19.14 -12.95
N PHE A 413 -10.45 17.83 -13.17
CA PHE A 413 -10.97 16.79 -12.30
C PHE A 413 -9.90 15.73 -12.06
N VAL A 414 -9.83 15.21 -10.84
CA VAL A 414 -8.94 14.13 -10.43
C VAL A 414 -9.77 12.87 -10.30
N GLN A 415 -9.46 11.86 -11.11
CA GLN A 415 -10.01 10.52 -10.94
C GLN A 415 -9.11 9.70 -10.02
N VAL A 416 -9.67 9.07 -8.99
CA VAL A 416 -8.93 8.14 -8.13
C VAL A 416 -9.19 6.70 -8.58
N LEU A 417 -8.11 5.98 -8.86
CA LEU A 417 -8.11 4.56 -9.16
C LEU A 417 -7.39 3.82 -8.04
N HIS A 418 -8.05 2.81 -7.47
CA HIS A 418 -7.43 1.86 -6.55
C HIS A 418 -7.32 0.50 -7.21
N ASN A 419 -6.11 -0.06 -7.26
CA ASN A 419 -5.78 -1.29 -7.97
C ASN A 419 -6.35 -1.29 -9.41
N GLU A 420 -6.06 -0.23 -10.16
CA GLU A 420 -6.57 0.05 -11.52
C GLU A 420 -8.10 0.21 -11.66
N LYS A 421 -8.91 0.14 -10.59
CA LYS A 421 -10.37 0.33 -10.68
C LYS A 421 -10.77 1.71 -10.14
N PRO A 422 -11.68 2.45 -10.80
CA PRO A 422 -12.26 3.65 -10.19
C PRO A 422 -12.85 3.31 -8.83
N ILE A 423 -12.52 4.11 -7.83
CA ILE A 423 -13.04 3.94 -6.47
C ILE A 423 -13.74 5.23 -6.03
N PRO A 424 -14.91 5.14 -5.38
CA PRO A 424 -15.56 6.31 -4.85
C PRO A 424 -14.72 6.94 -3.74
N VAL A 425 -14.57 8.25 -3.80
CA VAL A 425 -13.97 9.07 -2.76
C VAL A 425 -15.07 9.95 -2.17
N ALA A 426 -15.05 10.14 -0.86
CA ALA A 426 -16.04 10.97 -0.18
C ALA A 426 -15.97 12.42 -0.72
N SER A 427 -17.08 12.92 -1.25
CA SER A 427 -17.20 14.28 -1.81
C SER A 427 -17.14 15.37 -0.73
N CYS A 428 -17.26 14.99 0.55
CA CYS A 428 -17.30 15.89 1.71
C CYS A 428 -15.93 16.33 2.24
N LEU A 429 -14.87 16.19 1.45
CA LEU A 429 -13.54 16.79 1.64
C LEU A 429 -13.57 18.35 1.66
N LEU A 430 -14.67 19.00 2.03
CA LEU A 430 -14.92 20.40 1.65
C LEU A 430 -15.79 21.23 2.60
N GLY A 431 -16.29 20.70 3.72
CA GLY A 431 -17.15 21.50 4.60
C GLY A 431 -18.44 22.04 3.93
N LYS A 432 -18.84 21.50 2.78
CA LYS A 432 -20.16 21.71 2.19
C LYS A 432 -20.96 20.43 2.31
N SER A 433 -21.97 20.45 3.17
CA SER A 433 -23.07 19.49 3.13
C SER A 433 -23.73 19.57 1.76
N LEU A 434 -23.45 18.62 0.87
CA LEU A 434 -24.27 18.40 -0.30
C LEU A 434 -25.55 17.74 0.20
N ALA A 435 -26.63 18.53 0.27
CA ALA A 435 -27.97 18.08 0.62
C ALA A 435 -28.62 17.15 -0.44
N ASN A 436 -27.83 16.50 -1.29
CA ASN A 436 -28.28 15.55 -2.30
C ASN A 436 -27.57 14.20 -2.10
N ASN A 437 -28.34 13.12 -2.17
CA ASN A 437 -28.03 11.73 -1.78
C ASN A 437 -26.85 11.02 -2.51
N ASN A 438 -25.91 11.73 -3.14
CA ASN A 438 -24.71 11.16 -3.76
C ASN A 438 -23.44 11.69 -3.06
N LEU A 439 -23.11 11.13 -1.89
CA LEU A 439 -21.96 11.52 -1.05
C LEU A 439 -20.58 11.09 -1.60
N TYR A 440 -20.55 10.29 -2.66
CA TYR A 440 -19.34 9.67 -3.18
C TYR A 440 -19.23 9.82 -4.70
N THR A 441 -18.04 10.17 -5.18
CA THR A 441 -17.71 10.32 -6.61
C THR A 441 -16.30 9.77 -6.85
N SER A 442 -16.03 9.19 -8.02
CA SER A 442 -14.65 8.84 -8.39
C SER A 442 -13.85 10.03 -8.90
N PHE A 443 -14.50 11.18 -9.11
CA PHE A 443 -13.92 12.44 -9.61
C PHE A 443 -14.01 13.53 -8.55
N LEU A 444 -12.91 14.21 -8.27
CA LEU A 444 -12.82 15.37 -7.38
C LEU A 444 -12.30 16.57 -8.18
N THR A 445 -12.70 17.81 -7.90
CA THR A 445 -11.93 18.98 -8.38
C THR A 445 -10.62 19.08 -7.59
N LEU A 446 -9.58 19.69 -8.17
CA LEU A 446 -8.27 19.77 -7.49
C LEU A 446 -8.35 20.53 -6.16
N ASN A 447 -9.23 21.54 -6.07
CA ASN A 447 -9.50 22.27 -4.83
C ASN A 447 -10.15 21.37 -3.75
N GLU A 448 -10.92 20.35 -4.14
CA GLU A 448 -11.52 19.40 -3.19
C GLU A 448 -10.46 18.46 -2.62
N LEU A 449 -9.49 18.06 -3.44
CA LEU A 449 -8.37 17.25 -3.00
C LEU A 449 -7.45 18.03 -2.04
N SER A 450 -7.22 19.32 -2.28
CA SER A 450 -6.31 20.15 -1.49
C SER A 450 -6.90 20.59 -0.14
N HIS A 451 -8.17 21.03 -0.09
CA HIS A 451 -8.75 21.59 1.14
C HIS A 451 -9.25 20.54 2.15
N GLY A 452 -9.68 19.35 1.72
CA GLY A 452 -10.29 18.37 2.63
C GLY A 452 -9.36 17.43 3.36
N LEU A 453 -8.11 17.35 2.91
CA LEU A 453 -7.14 16.39 3.41
C LEU A 453 -5.97 17.04 4.14
N ILE A 454 -5.72 18.32 3.88
CA ILE A 454 -4.55 19.04 4.39
C ILE A 454 -4.93 19.98 5.56
N GLN A 455 -6.16 20.52 5.61
CA GLN A 455 -6.54 21.47 6.67
C GLN A 455 -7.45 20.84 7.73
N PRO A 456 -7.10 20.92 9.03
CA PRO A 456 -8.03 20.59 10.11
C PRO A 456 -9.12 21.66 10.22
N PRO A 457 -10.35 21.31 10.67
CA PRO A 457 -11.34 22.30 11.05
C PRO A 457 -10.83 23.04 12.29
N ASN A 458 -10.40 24.29 12.11
CA ASN A 458 -10.07 25.26 13.16
C ASN A 458 -9.13 24.74 14.26
N HIS A 459 -7.82 24.74 14.01
CA HIS A 459 -6.75 25.27 14.88
C HIS A 459 -5.42 24.94 14.22
N PHE A 460 -4.60 25.96 13.97
CA PHE A 460 -3.26 25.81 13.42
C PHE A 460 -2.40 24.91 14.32
N ILE A 461 -1.95 23.77 13.78
CA ILE A 461 -0.63 23.23 14.09
C ILE A 461 0.08 23.11 12.75
N ALA A 462 0.94 24.07 12.46
CA ALA A 462 1.96 23.89 11.44
C ALA A 462 2.71 22.60 11.76
N ILE A 463 2.70 21.62 10.85
CA ILE A 463 3.62 20.49 10.89
C ILE A 463 4.99 21.10 10.60
N SER A 464 5.63 21.62 11.65
CA SER A 464 7.03 21.98 11.60
C SER A 464 7.80 20.72 11.21
N LYS A 465 8.77 20.91 10.30
CA LYS A 465 9.79 19.92 9.95
C LYS A 465 10.10 19.06 11.17
N CYS A 466 10.15 17.73 10.98
CA CYS A 466 10.68 16.79 11.96
C CYS A 466 12.10 17.21 12.39
N ASN A 467 12.20 18.15 13.33
CA ASN A 467 13.43 18.55 13.98
C ASN A 467 13.49 17.78 15.30
N ALA A 468 14.63 17.12 15.49
CA ALA A 468 14.91 16.30 16.64
C ALA A 468 14.76 17.09 17.94
N LEU A 469 13.78 16.71 18.78
CA LEU A 469 13.81 17.04 20.19
C LEU A 469 14.88 16.17 20.85
N GLY A 470 16.04 16.75 21.12
CA GLY A 470 17.11 16.12 21.90
C GLY A 470 16.75 16.12 23.37
N TRP A 471 16.82 14.95 24.01
CA TRP A 471 16.72 14.81 25.46
C TRP A 471 18.14 14.89 26.05
N SER A 472 18.37 15.80 27.00
CA SER A 472 19.61 15.80 27.81
C SER A 472 19.31 15.34 29.23
N LYS A 473 20.20 14.50 29.79
CA LYS A 473 20.05 13.93 31.13
C LYS A 473 20.75 14.83 32.15
N SER A 474 20.00 15.42 33.08
CA SER A 474 20.54 16.10 34.26
C SER A 474 19.86 15.52 35.51
N GLY A 475 20.54 14.60 36.19
CA GLY A 475 20.00 13.91 37.37
C GLY A 475 19.07 12.73 37.02
N PRO A 476 18.29 12.23 38.00
CA PRO A 476 17.44 11.04 37.83
C PRO A 476 16.21 11.25 36.94
N ASP A 477 15.86 12.49 36.58
CA ASP A 477 14.69 12.82 35.76
C ASP A 477 15.06 13.38 34.38
N TRP A 478 14.21 13.11 33.39
CA TRP A 478 14.33 13.60 32.03
C TRP A 478 13.50 14.88 31.83
N GLN A 479 14.10 15.98 31.39
CA GLN A 479 13.40 17.23 31.08
C GLN A 479 13.46 17.58 29.58
N LEU A 480 12.38 18.19 29.09
CA LEU A 480 12.19 18.68 27.71
C LEU A 480 12.70 20.12 27.61
N ASN A 481 13.67 20.40 26.74
CA ASN A 481 14.10 21.77 26.45
C ASN A 481 13.21 22.38 25.35
N GLN A 482 12.52 23.48 25.63
CA GLN A 482 11.89 24.34 24.62
C GLN A 482 12.81 25.55 24.35
N PRO A 483 13.05 25.95 23.09
CA PRO A 483 13.70 27.22 22.80
C PRO A 483 12.71 28.39 22.84
N ASP A 484 13.07 29.44 23.58
CA ASP A 484 12.33 30.70 23.65
C ASP A 484 12.41 31.49 22.33
N HIS A 485 11.25 31.99 21.90
CA HIS A 485 10.97 33.08 20.95
C HIS A 485 11.67 33.10 19.58
N VAL A 486 10.93 32.73 18.52
CA VAL A 486 11.19 33.16 17.13
C VAL A 486 10.00 33.99 16.64
N TYR A 487 10.23 35.28 16.37
CA TYR A 487 9.28 36.15 15.67
C TYR A 487 9.36 35.86 14.14
N MET A 488 8.22 35.61 13.49
CA MET A 488 8.11 35.59 12.03
C MET A 488 7.41 36.86 11.54
N VAL A 489 8.10 37.61 10.67
CA VAL A 489 7.54 38.73 9.89
C VAL A 489 6.92 38.17 8.61
N TRP A 490 5.67 38.52 8.33
CA TRP A 490 5.00 38.28 7.04
C TRP A 490 5.41 39.35 6.02
N SER A 491 5.77 38.96 4.80
CA SER A 491 5.74 39.86 3.63
C SER A 491 4.94 39.21 2.51
N SER A 492 3.79 39.78 2.18
CA SER A 492 3.00 39.46 1.00
C SER A 492 3.75 39.83 -0.29
N VAL A 493 3.57 39.02 -1.33
CA VAL A 493 4.09 39.22 -2.68
C VAL A 493 3.29 40.33 -3.35
N GLU A 494 3.56 41.58 -2.98
CA GLU A 494 3.11 42.75 -3.75
C GLU A 494 3.94 44.01 -3.48
N GLN A 495 5.27 43.88 -3.34
CA GLN A 495 6.16 45.05 -3.37
C GLN A 495 7.64 44.67 -3.62
N VAL A 496 7.96 44.19 -4.83
CA VAL A 496 9.35 44.23 -5.33
C VAL A 496 9.36 44.94 -6.68
N ARG A 497 9.09 46.24 -6.65
CA ARG A 497 9.68 47.19 -7.59
C ARG A 497 10.37 48.27 -6.76
N ARG A 498 11.68 48.38 -6.95
CA ARG A 498 12.63 49.41 -6.47
C ARG A 498 13.18 49.24 -5.05
N SER A 499 14.38 48.65 -4.95
CA SER A 499 15.49 49.20 -4.14
C SER A 499 16.79 48.40 -4.35
N ASN A 500 17.90 49.13 -4.47
CA ASN A 500 19.27 48.64 -4.72
C ASN A 500 19.84 47.84 -3.52
N PRO A 501 20.83 46.97 -3.74
CA PRO A 501 21.41 46.13 -2.69
C PRO A 501 22.41 46.91 -1.81
N VAL A 502 22.27 46.78 -0.50
CA VAL A 502 23.31 47.14 0.48
C VAL A 502 24.01 45.86 0.93
N LEU A 503 25.32 45.82 0.73
CA LEU A 503 26.24 44.81 1.23
C LEU A 503 26.24 44.79 2.77
N ILE A 504 26.01 43.63 3.37
CA ILE A 504 26.39 43.34 4.75
C ILE A 504 27.12 42.00 4.76
N GLY A 505 28.43 42.07 5.01
CA GLY A 505 29.31 40.91 5.12
C GLY A 505 29.17 40.23 6.48
N PHE A 506 29.20 38.90 6.48
CA PHE A 506 29.42 38.09 7.67
C PHE A 506 30.70 37.27 7.50
N SER A 507 31.66 37.58 8.36
CA SER A 507 32.91 36.87 8.57
C SER A 507 32.67 35.50 9.20
N VAL A 508 33.26 34.46 8.60
CA VAL A 508 33.26 33.06 9.08
C VAL A 508 34.58 32.79 9.82
N PRO A 509 34.59 32.21 11.04
CA PRO A 509 35.82 31.74 11.65
C PRO A 509 36.21 30.37 11.07
N LEU A 510 37.44 30.27 10.55
CA LEU A 510 38.11 29.02 10.20
C LEU A 510 38.36 28.19 11.45
N PHE A 511 37.86 26.95 11.47
CA PHE A 511 38.43 25.88 12.30
C PHE A 511 39.25 24.95 11.41
N ALA A 512 40.56 24.94 11.63
CA ALA A 512 41.49 23.99 11.04
C ALA A 512 41.32 22.62 11.69
N VAL A 513 41.11 21.58 10.89
CA VAL A 513 41.21 20.18 11.32
C VAL A 513 42.37 19.54 10.57
N HIS A 514 43.43 19.23 11.32
CA HIS A 514 44.53 18.39 10.89
C HIS A 514 44.01 17.02 10.44
N THR A 515 44.30 16.62 9.21
CA THR A 515 44.18 15.24 8.75
C THR A 515 45.56 14.75 8.33
N SER A 516 46.12 13.83 9.11
CA SER A 516 47.29 13.02 8.76
C SER A 516 46.81 11.83 7.93
N SER A 517 47.19 11.81 6.64
CA SER A 517 47.03 10.65 5.76
C SER A 517 48.38 9.92 5.66
N PRO A 518 48.44 8.59 5.82
CA PRO A 518 49.60 7.83 5.39
C PRO A 518 49.45 7.44 3.90
N VAL A 519 50.47 7.82 3.14
CA VAL A 519 50.71 7.50 1.73
C VAL A 519 51.11 6.02 1.61
N PHE A 520 50.47 5.28 0.72
CA PHE A 520 50.98 3.99 0.21
C PHE A 520 51.51 4.18 -1.22
N PRO A 521 52.71 3.67 -1.56
CA PRO A 521 53.31 3.88 -2.87
C PRO A 521 52.81 2.87 -3.90
N VAL A 522 52.59 3.39 -5.11
CA VAL A 522 52.42 2.63 -6.35
C VAL A 522 53.76 2.00 -6.72
N SER A 523 53.77 0.68 -6.95
CA SER A 523 54.85 0.00 -7.67
C SER A 523 54.26 -0.73 -8.88
N ARG A 524 54.93 -0.54 -10.02
CA ARG A 524 54.66 -1.19 -11.31
C ARG A 524 55.07 -2.66 -11.25
N LEU A 525 54.23 -3.53 -11.82
CA LEU A 525 54.55 -4.46 -12.91
C LEU A 525 53.25 -5.04 -13.48
#